data_AF-A0A853H3D3-F1
#
_entry.id   AF-A0A853H3D3-F1
#
_cell.length_a   1.000
_cell.length_b   1.000
_cell.length_c   1.000
_cell.angle_alpha   90.00
_cell.angle_beta   90.00
_cell.angle_gamma   90.00
#
_symmetry.space_group_name_H-M   'P 1'
#
loop_
_entity.id
_entity.type
_entity.pdbx_description
1 polymer ?
#
loop_
_entity_poly.entity_id
_entity_poly.type
_entity_poly.pdbx_seq_one_letter_code
_entity_poly.pdbx_strand_id
1 'polypeptide(L)'
;MSTEKMNNLAQYRPTKAVWFWSCVGASALTMIVGFTAGGWVTGGTATEQAQASTEQAVASLAANICANRFLAAPDATHQVTLLKEVDSWKQDSFIEEGGWVTFANMKEPVDGAADLCAEKVLASNPQTTG
;
A
#
# COMPACT_ATOMS: atom_id res chain seq x y z
N MET A 1 23.78 46.27 -29.43
CA MET A 1 24.30 44.98 -28.93
C MET A 1 23.25 43.87 -28.87
N SER A 2 21.95 44.16 -28.61
CA SER A 2 20.89 43.13 -28.58
C SER A 2 20.52 42.55 -29.94
N THR A 3 20.54 43.35 -31.01
CA THR A 3 20.20 42.91 -32.39
C THR A 3 21.21 41.90 -32.95
N GLU A 4 22.48 42.01 -32.56
CA GLU A 4 23.55 41.12 -33.00
C GLU A 4 23.43 39.71 -32.40
N LYS A 5 23.03 39.62 -31.13
CA LYS A 5 22.77 38.33 -30.46
C LYS A 5 21.55 37.62 -31.09
N MET A 6 20.50 38.36 -31.45
CA MET A 6 19.32 37.79 -32.12
C MET A 6 19.63 37.28 -33.53
N ASN A 7 20.44 38.00 -34.32
CA ASN A 7 20.84 37.55 -35.65
C ASN A 7 21.77 36.31 -35.61
N ASN A 8 22.62 36.20 -34.59
CA ASN A 8 23.46 35.02 -34.37
C ASN A 8 22.64 33.78 -33.97
N LEU A 9 21.58 33.94 -33.17
CA LEU A 9 20.65 32.85 -32.86
C LEU A 9 19.85 32.40 -34.09
N ALA A 10 19.49 33.33 -34.97
CA ALA A 10 18.80 33.02 -36.23
C ALA A 10 19.70 32.28 -37.26
N GLN A 11 21.02 32.47 -37.17
CA GLN A 11 22.02 31.78 -38.00
C GLN A 11 22.54 30.47 -37.37
N TYR A 12 22.20 30.21 -36.10
CA TYR A 12 22.61 28.99 -35.41
C TYR A 12 21.89 27.79 -36.02
N ARG A 13 22.56 27.11 -36.95
CA ARG A 13 22.17 25.80 -37.48
C ARG A 13 22.82 24.74 -36.59
N PRO A 14 22.11 24.22 -35.56
CA PRO A 14 22.67 23.18 -34.73
C PRO A 14 23.09 22.02 -35.63
N THR A 15 24.34 21.58 -35.46
CA THR A 15 24.83 20.38 -36.14
C THR A 15 24.03 19.17 -35.68
N LYS A 16 23.95 18.14 -36.51
CA LYS A 16 23.20 16.90 -36.17
C LYS A 16 23.62 16.31 -34.82
N ALA A 17 24.89 16.50 -34.44
CA ALA A 17 25.43 16.10 -33.15
C ALA A 17 24.77 16.85 -31.98
N VAL A 18 24.61 18.17 -32.07
CA VAL A 18 23.97 18.99 -31.00
C VAL A 18 22.53 18.55 -30.79
N TRP A 19 21.79 18.28 -31.86
CA TRP A 19 20.41 17.77 -31.77
C TRP A 19 20.34 16.40 -31.07
N PHE A 20 21.23 15.48 -31.46
CA PHE A 20 21.30 14.15 -30.85
C PHE A 20 21.59 14.23 -29.35
N TRP A 21 22.62 15.00 -28.95
CA TRP A 21 23.01 15.15 -27.55
C TRP A 21 21.94 15.87 -26.71
N SER A 22 21.24 16.86 -27.27
CA SER A 22 20.10 17.50 -26.60
C SER A 22 18.95 16.52 -26.33
N CYS A 23 18.62 15.65 -27.28
CA CYS A 23 17.60 14.62 -27.07
C CYS A 23 18.01 13.63 -25.99
N VAL A 24 19.26 13.13 -26.03
CA VAL A 24 19.79 12.21 -25.01
C VAL A 24 19.77 12.86 -23.62
N GLY A 25 20.21 14.12 -23.52
CA GLY A 25 20.20 14.86 -22.27
C GLY A 25 18.79 15.06 -21.71
N ALA A 26 17.83 15.45 -22.57
CA ALA A 26 16.43 15.60 -22.17
C ALA A 26 15.83 14.27 -21.68
N SER A 27 16.08 13.16 -22.38
CA SER A 27 15.61 11.83 -21.96
C SER A 27 16.21 11.37 -20.64
N ALA A 28 17.52 11.58 -20.43
CA ALA A 28 18.16 11.20 -19.17
C ALA A 28 17.60 12.03 -18.01
N LEU A 29 17.36 13.33 -18.24
CA LEU A 29 16.81 14.22 -17.23
C LEU A 29 15.36 13.85 -16.88
N THR A 30 14.51 13.53 -17.85
CA THR A 30 13.14 13.06 -17.58
C THR A 30 13.12 11.72 -16.86
N MET A 31 14.02 10.79 -17.18
CA MET A 31 14.16 9.54 -16.43
C MET A 31 14.56 9.83 -14.99
N ILE A 32 15.61 10.62 -14.74
CA ILE A 32 16.06 10.92 -13.36
C ILE A 32 14.92 11.54 -12.55
N VAL A 33 14.24 12.55 -13.09
CA VAL A 33 13.11 13.19 -12.39
C VAL A 33 11.95 12.21 -12.19
N GLY A 34 11.62 11.41 -13.21
CA GLY A 34 10.57 10.41 -13.17
C GLY A 34 10.81 9.35 -12.09
N PHE A 35 12.01 8.77 -12.04
CA PHE A 35 12.36 7.70 -11.10
C PHE A 35 12.71 8.21 -9.69
N THR A 36 12.97 9.51 -9.48
CA THR A 36 13.27 10.07 -8.14
C THR A 36 12.08 10.76 -7.49
N ALA A 37 11.40 11.66 -8.21
CA ALA A 37 10.31 12.47 -7.68
C ALA A 37 8.95 12.10 -8.31
N GLY A 38 8.95 11.63 -9.55
CA GLY A 38 7.73 11.23 -10.27
C GLY A 38 7.18 9.87 -9.87
N GLY A 39 7.90 9.10 -9.05
CA GLY A 39 7.49 7.76 -8.62
C GLY A 39 7.44 6.73 -9.75
N TRP A 40 8.13 6.97 -10.86
CA TRP A 40 8.19 6.01 -11.96
C TRP A 40 8.94 4.77 -11.49
N VAL A 41 8.39 3.60 -11.78
CA VAL A 41 8.98 2.30 -11.50
C VAL A 41 8.95 1.46 -12.78
N THR A 42 9.82 0.46 -12.88
CA THR A 42 9.81 -0.44 -14.04
C THR A 42 8.55 -1.30 -14.02
N GLY A 43 8.07 -1.76 -15.19
CA GLY A 43 6.81 -2.52 -15.26
C GLY A 43 6.79 -3.80 -14.41
N GLY A 44 7.95 -4.47 -14.23
CA GLY A 44 8.07 -5.62 -13.33
C GLY A 44 7.86 -5.22 -11.87
N THR A 45 8.58 -4.19 -11.41
CA THR A 45 8.42 -3.63 -10.05
C THR A 45 7.01 -3.07 -9.82
N ALA A 46 6.40 -2.43 -10.82
CA ALA A 46 5.03 -1.94 -10.74
C ALA A 46 4.05 -3.08 -10.50
N THR A 47 4.26 -4.21 -11.17
CA THR A 47 3.41 -5.40 -11.05
C THR A 47 3.56 -6.05 -9.68
N GLU A 48 4.78 -6.23 -9.21
CA GLU A 48 5.07 -6.81 -7.89
C GLU A 48 4.53 -5.92 -6.76
N GLN A 49 4.74 -4.60 -6.85
CA GLN A 49 4.19 -3.65 -5.90
C GLN A 49 2.66 -3.63 -5.92
N ALA A 50 2.04 -3.73 -7.11
CA ALA A 50 0.59 -3.81 -7.22
C ALA A 50 0.03 -5.10 -6.60
N GLN A 51 0.69 -6.24 -6.80
CA GLN A 51 0.29 -7.51 -6.18
C GLN A 51 0.40 -7.45 -4.65
N ALA A 52 1.55 -7.06 -4.11
CA ALA A 52 1.75 -6.93 -2.67
C ALA A 52 0.77 -5.92 -2.03
N SER A 53 0.52 -4.79 -2.69
CA SER A 53 -0.47 -3.81 -2.22
C SER A 53 -1.89 -4.36 -2.26
N THR A 54 -2.21 -5.17 -3.27
CA THR A 54 -3.53 -5.80 -3.41
C THR A 54 -3.74 -6.85 -2.32
N GLU A 55 -2.76 -7.71 -2.07
CA GLU A 55 -2.83 -8.72 -1.00
C GLU A 55 -3.03 -8.07 0.37
N GLN A 56 -2.25 -7.02 0.69
CA GLN A 56 -2.42 -6.24 1.92
C GLN A 56 -3.76 -5.52 1.98
N ALA A 57 -4.24 -4.97 0.87
CA ALA A 57 -5.55 -4.33 0.82
C ALA A 57 -6.68 -5.33 1.07
N VAL A 58 -6.58 -6.54 0.52
CA VAL A 58 -7.56 -7.61 0.75
C VAL A 58 -7.51 -8.09 2.20
N ALA A 59 -6.31 -8.33 2.75
CA ALA A 59 -6.13 -8.72 4.15
C ALA A 59 -6.67 -7.66 5.13
N SER A 60 -6.37 -6.38 4.87
CA SER A 60 -6.89 -5.28 5.69
C SER A 60 -8.41 -5.11 5.58
N LEU A 61 -8.98 -5.28 4.37
CA LEU A 61 -10.43 -5.27 4.19
C LEU A 61 -11.09 -6.42 4.94
N ALA A 62 -10.56 -7.64 4.80
CA ALA A 62 -11.01 -8.82 5.54
C ALA A 62 -10.95 -8.58 7.05
N ALA A 63 -9.83 -8.05 7.55
CA ALA A 63 -9.66 -7.71 8.95
C ALA A 63 -10.67 -6.65 9.44
N ASN A 64 -10.96 -5.62 8.65
CA ASN A 64 -11.97 -4.62 8.99
C ASN A 64 -13.38 -5.23 9.06
N ILE A 65 -13.74 -6.13 8.14
CA ILE A 65 -15.02 -6.83 8.17
C ILE A 65 -15.09 -7.73 9.40
N CYS A 66 -14.02 -8.49 9.68
CA CYS A 66 -13.90 -9.33 10.87
C CYS A 66 -14.10 -8.49 12.15
N ALA A 67 -13.37 -7.40 12.30
CA ALA A 67 -13.46 -6.54 13.49
C ALA A 67 -14.85 -5.94 13.66
N ASN A 68 -15.47 -5.47 12.59
CA ASN A 68 -16.83 -4.93 12.64
C ASN A 68 -17.85 -6.00 13.05
N ARG A 69 -17.73 -7.24 12.55
CA ARG A 69 -18.60 -8.35 12.94
C ARG A 69 -18.36 -8.81 14.38
N PHE A 70 -17.10 -8.85 14.79
CA PHE A 70 -16.71 -9.22 16.15
C PHE A 70 -17.27 -8.24 17.18
N LEU A 71 -17.17 -6.94 16.91
CA LEU A 71 -17.66 -5.88 17.79
C LEU A 71 -19.18 -5.72 17.75
N ALA A 72 -19.84 -6.08 16.64
CA ALA A 72 -21.30 -6.06 16.52
C ALA A 72 -21.98 -7.31 17.10
N ALA A 73 -21.21 -8.33 17.50
CA ALA A 73 -21.74 -9.54 18.10
C ALA A 73 -22.41 -9.24 19.46
N PRO A 74 -23.50 -9.93 19.82
CA PRO A 74 -24.20 -9.70 21.09
C PRO A 74 -23.31 -9.99 22.32
N ASP A 75 -22.29 -10.83 22.16
CA ASP A 75 -21.29 -11.24 23.13
C ASP A 75 -19.93 -10.55 22.96
N ALA A 76 -19.85 -9.49 22.14
CA ALA A 76 -18.60 -8.80 21.79
C ALA A 76 -17.72 -8.48 23.00
N THR A 77 -18.27 -7.89 24.07
CA THR A 77 -17.51 -7.53 25.27
C THR A 77 -16.83 -8.72 25.94
N HIS A 78 -17.54 -9.86 26.00
CA HIS A 78 -16.99 -11.09 26.58
C HIS A 78 -15.87 -11.65 25.70
N GLN A 79 -16.10 -11.70 24.38
CA GLN A 79 -15.12 -12.22 23.43
C GLN A 79 -13.87 -11.35 23.33
N VAL A 80 -13.99 -10.01 23.42
CA VAL A 80 -12.81 -9.13 23.47
C VAL A 80 -12.02 -9.35 24.77
N THR A 81 -12.70 -9.61 25.88
CA THR A 81 -12.03 -9.89 27.17
C THR A 81 -11.22 -11.18 27.07
N LEU A 82 -11.82 -12.26 26.54
CA LEU A 82 -11.11 -13.50 26.28
C LEU A 82 -9.92 -13.30 25.33
N LEU A 83 -10.10 -12.54 24.24
CA LEU A 83 -9.04 -12.24 23.29
C LEU A 83 -7.86 -11.48 23.95
N LYS A 84 -8.13 -10.60 24.92
CA LYS A 84 -7.10 -9.88 25.68
C LYS A 84 -6.33 -10.79 26.65
N GLU A 85 -6.97 -11.83 27.16
CA GLU A 85 -6.33 -12.82 28.04
C GLU A 85 -5.48 -13.84 27.27
N VAL A 86 -5.76 -14.02 25.98
CA VAL A 86 -4.95 -14.86 25.09
C VAL A 86 -3.62 -14.18 24.78
N ASP A 87 -2.54 -14.96 24.83
CA ASP A 87 -1.20 -14.50 24.44
C ASP A 87 -1.21 -13.90 23.03
N SER A 88 -0.46 -12.83 22.78
CA SER A 88 -0.46 -12.13 21.48
C SER A 88 -0.18 -13.03 20.27
N TRP A 89 0.65 -14.07 20.44
CA TRP A 89 0.99 -15.03 19.40
C TRP A 89 -0.09 -16.10 19.13
N LYS A 90 -1.16 -16.14 19.94
CA LYS A 90 -2.33 -17.03 19.78
C LYS A 90 -3.60 -16.29 19.39
N GLN A 91 -3.57 -14.95 19.35
CA GLN A 91 -4.76 -14.14 19.09
C GLN A 91 -5.28 -14.36 17.65
N ASP A 92 -4.37 -14.57 16.70
CA ASP A 92 -4.68 -15.00 15.34
C ASP A 92 -5.45 -16.32 15.33
N SER A 93 -4.97 -17.32 16.07
CA SER A 93 -5.58 -18.63 16.19
C SER A 93 -6.98 -18.55 16.80
N PHE A 94 -7.16 -17.71 17.84
CA PHE A 94 -8.50 -17.47 18.42
C PHE A 94 -9.48 -16.87 17.40
N ILE A 95 -9.02 -15.93 16.58
CA ILE A 95 -9.82 -15.28 15.54
C ILE A 95 -10.17 -16.25 14.40
N GLU A 96 -9.21 -17.11 14.01
CA GLU A 96 -9.39 -18.14 12.98
C GLU A 96 -10.30 -19.28 13.44
N GLU A 97 -10.04 -19.85 14.62
CA GLU A 97 -10.87 -20.91 15.22
C GLU A 97 -12.29 -20.43 15.51
N GLY A 98 -12.44 -19.15 15.89
CA GLY A 98 -13.74 -18.51 16.04
C GLY A 98 -14.47 -18.23 14.72
N GLY A 99 -13.82 -18.46 13.57
CA GLY A 99 -14.41 -18.30 12.24
C GLY A 99 -14.63 -16.83 11.83
N TRP A 100 -14.01 -15.88 12.53
CA TRP A 100 -14.28 -14.45 12.34
C TRP A 100 -13.70 -13.88 11.03
N VAL A 101 -12.66 -14.53 10.50
CA VAL A 101 -12.01 -14.21 9.22
C VAL A 101 -12.42 -15.13 8.07
N THR A 102 -13.23 -16.16 8.35
CA THR A 102 -13.78 -17.05 7.32
C THR A 102 -15.12 -16.50 6.84
N PHE A 103 -15.14 -15.81 5.70
CA PHE A 103 -16.39 -15.33 5.11
C PHE A 103 -17.14 -16.48 4.43
N ALA A 104 -18.47 -16.47 4.52
CA ALA A 104 -19.39 -17.58 4.21
C ALA A 104 -19.13 -18.39 2.92
N ASN A 105 -18.43 -17.83 1.93
CA ASN A 105 -18.14 -18.48 0.64
C ASN A 105 -16.62 -18.69 0.38
N MET A 106 -15.76 -18.41 1.34
CA MET A 106 -14.32 -18.66 1.26
C MET A 106 -13.98 -19.92 2.05
N LYS A 107 -13.23 -20.84 1.42
CA LYS A 107 -12.81 -22.11 2.03
C LYS A 107 -11.62 -21.93 2.98
N GLU A 108 -10.83 -20.89 2.76
CA GLU A 108 -9.62 -20.57 3.53
C GLU A 108 -9.68 -19.10 3.96
N PRO A 109 -9.20 -18.79 5.18
CA PRO A 109 -9.06 -17.41 5.65
C PRO A 109 -8.05 -16.65 4.77
N VAL A 110 -8.20 -15.33 4.69
CA VAL A 110 -7.20 -14.49 4.02
C VAL A 110 -5.97 -14.41 4.91
N ASP A 111 -4.80 -14.78 4.37
CA ASP A 111 -3.53 -14.71 5.09
C ASP A 111 -3.30 -13.32 5.69
N GLY A 112 -2.94 -13.28 6.99
CA GLY A 112 -2.70 -12.05 7.74
C GLY A 112 -3.97 -11.27 8.15
N ALA A 113 -5.16 -11.66 7.71
CA ALA A 113 -6.40 -10.99 8.13
C ALA A 113 -6.74 -11.26 9.59
N ALA A 114 -6.37 -12.42 10.15
CA ALA A 114 -6.63 -12.79 11.54
C ALA A 114 -5.85 -11.91 12.52
N ASP A 115 -4.55 -11.76 12.30
CA ASP A 115 -3.66 -10.90 13.08
C ASP A 115 -4.12 -9.43 13.02
N LEU A 116 -4.35 -8.92 11.80
CA LEU A 116 -4.88 -7.56 11.60
C LEU A 116 -6.26 -7.36 12.24
N CYS A 117 -7.09 -8.40 12.29
CA CYS A 117 -8.40 -8.33 12.95
C CYS A 117 -8.23 -8.24 14.46
N ALA A 118 -7.39 -9.09 15.06
CA ALA A 118 -7.08 -9.03 16.48
C ALA A 118 -6.56 -7.65 16.88
N GLU A 119 -5.60 -7.10 16.14
CA GLU A 119 -5.06 -5.76 16.37
C GLU A 119 -6.17 -4.70 16.31
N LYS A 120 -7.02 -4.72 15.27
CA LYS A 120 -8.12 -3.77 15.11
C LYS A 120 -9.16 -3.87 16.22
N VAL A 121 -9.54 -5.07 16.62
CA VAL A 121 -10.51 -5.30 17.70
C VAL A 121 -9.96 -4.78 19.03
N LEU A 122 -8.69 -5.07 19.32
CA LEU A 122 -8.02 -4.62 20.53
C LEU A 122 -7.82 -3.10 20.55
N ALA A 123 -7.48 -2.48 19.41
CA ALA A 123 -7.32 -1.04 19.27
C ALA A 123 -8.67 -0.28 19.29
N SER A 124 -9.74 -0.88 18.76
CA SER A 124 -11.06 -0.25 18.66
C SER A 124 -11.90 -0.38 19.93
N ASN A 125 -11.49 -1.19 20.91
CA ASN A 125 -12.21 -1.33 22.17
C ASN A 125 -11.59 -0.47 23.28
N PRO A 126 -12.08 0.78 23.49
CA PRO A 126 -11.58 1.70 24.52
C PRO A 126 -11.89 1.28 25.98
N GLN A 127 -12.51 0.13 26.24
CA GLN A 127 -12.99 -0.28 27.58
C GLN A 127 -11.92 -0.82 28.55
N THR A 128 -10.61 -0.56 28.34
CA THR A 128 -9.58 -0.89 29.34
C THR A 128 -8.52 0.21 29.48
N THR A 129 -8.97 1.44 29.66
CA THR A 129 -8.14 2.47 30.30
C THR A 129 -8.97 3.09 31.42
N GLY A 130 -8.86 2.53 32.63
CA GLY A 130 -9.57 2.97 33.84
C GLY A 130 -9.91 1.83 34.76
#